data_AF-F9W6J8-F1
#
_entry.id   AF-F9W6J8-F1
#
_cell.length_a   1.000
_cell.length_b   1.000
_cell.length_c   1.000
_cell.angle_alpha   90.00
_cell.angle_beta   90.00
_cell.angle_gamma   90.00
#
_symmetry.space_group_name_H-M   'P 1'
#
loop_
_entity.id
_entity.type
_entity.pdbx_description
1 polymer ?
#
loop_
_entity_poly.entity_id
_entity_poly.type
_entity_poly.pdbx_seq_one_letter_code
_entity_poly.pdbx_strand_id
1 'polypeptide(L)'
;MGKLQVVDLRNGHHDFWDMLAGREGGDQLVETMPEKQEVEGHSRRQRLRVFSDLSFKSSRHEDKQQTHLLQWAKDREGFLHLCCEKLEIGALGVSKVKKVLKLLQPEFIKELELNTVGNLSKLTKLVPCISKMRNLQKLMLVRIFGRHTYTPLEERNVTKILSLFPKLSYLQHLTIDDVYFLRDHMNELFR
;
A
#
# COMPACT_ATOMS: atom_id res chain seq x y z
N MET A 1 -4.31 -8.03 -28.33
CA MET A 1 -3.86 -7.57 -27.00
C MET A 1 -4.91 -6.64 -26.42
N GLY A 2 -5.33 -6.84 -25.16
CA GLY A 2 -6.31 -5.94 -24.52
C GLY A 2 -5.66 -4.60 -24.18
N LYS A 3 -6.35 -3.49 -24.45
CA LYS A 3 -5.90 -2.13 -24.12
C LYS A 3 -5.86 -1.97 -22.60
N LEU A 4 -4.72 -1.54 -22.04
CA LEU A 4 -4.59 -1.24 -20.61
C LEU A 4 -5.21 0.14 -20.36
N GLN A 5 -6.15 0.23 -19.42
CA GLN A 5 -6.67 1.52 -18.97
C GLN A 5 -5.90 1.96 -17.72
N VAL A 6 -5.54 3.25 -17.65
CA VAL A 6 -4.83 3.84 -16.52
C VAL A 6 -5.68 4.99 -15.98
N VAL A 7 -5.97 4.95 -14.69
CA VAL A 7 -6.69 5.98 -13.95
C VAL A 7 -5.77 6.50 -12.85
N ASP A 8 -5.68 7.81 -12.70
CA ASP A 8 -4.86 8.45 -11.66
C ASP A 8 -5.75 9.25 -10.71
N LEU A 9 -5.82 8.80 -9.46
CA LEU A 9 -6.63 9.39 -8.40
C LEU A 9 -5.80 10.28 -7.46
N ARG A 10 -4.50 10.45 -7.71
CA ARG A 10 -3.60 11.19 -6.80
C ARG A 10 -3.89 12.70 -6.77
N ASN A 11 -4.43 13.25 -7.85
CA ASN A 11 -4.76 14.68 -8.00
C ASN A 11 -6.26 14.99 -8.04
N GLY A 12 -7.12 13.99 -7.80
CA GLY A 12 -8.56 14.18 -7.80
C GLY A 12 -9.03 14.70 -6.44
N HIS A 13 -9.34 16.00 -6.36
CA HIS A 13 -10.37 16.47 -5.43
C HIS A 13 -11.61 15.58 -5.57
N HIS A 14 -12.40 15.48 -4.49
CA HIS A 14 -13.47 14.52 -4.19
C HIS A 14 -14.48 14.09 -5.29
N ASP A 15 -14.41 14.62 -6.51
CA ASP A 15 -15.36 14.52 -7.62
C ASP A 15 -15.34 13.16 -8.35
N PHE A 16 -14.31 12.32 -8.16
CA PHE A 16 -14.25 11.02 -8.85
C PHE A 16 -15.31 10.02 -8.35
N TRP A 17 -15.70 10.11 -7.08
CA TRP A 17 -16.69 9.20 -6.49
C TRP A 17 -18.11 9.48 -6.98
N ASP A 18 -18.43 10.75 -7.30
CA ASP A 18 -19.75 11.13 -7.83
C ASP A 18 -19.96 10.60 -9.27
N MET A 19 -18.89 10.49 -10.06
CA MET A 19 -18.96 9.97 -11.43
C MET A 19 -19.26 8.46 -11.48
N LEU A 20 -18.87 7.70 -10.45
CA LEU A 20 -19.13 6.25 -10.37
C LEU A 20 -20.47 5.91 -9.70
N ALA A 21 -20.97 6.76 -8.79
CA ALA A 21 -22.28 6.59 -8.17
C ALA A 21 -23.44 6.98 -9.11
N GLY A 22 -23.22 7.91 -10.06
CA GLY A 22 -24.25 8.39 -10.99
C GLY A 22 -24.66 7.44 -12.13
N ARG A 23 -24.17 6.19 -12.15
CA ARG A 23 -24.51 5.21 -13.22
C ARG A 23 -25.44 4.08 -12.77
N GLU A 24 -25.86 4.07 -11.51
CA GLU A 24 -26.91 3.19 -10.98
C GLU A 24 -28.22 3.99 -10.77
N GLY A 25 -28.90 4.37 -11.85
CA GLY A 25 -30.23 4.99 -11.73
C GLY A 25 -30.86 5.43 -13.06
N GLY A 26 -31.97 4.78 -13.43
CA GLY A 26 -32.89 5.12 -14.54
C GLY A 26 -32.46 4.56 -15.89
N ASP A 27 -33.24 3.78 -16.65
CA ASP A 27 -34.70 3.78 -16.77
C ASP A 27 -35.27 2.39 -17.08
N GLN A 28 -36.44 2.13 -16.50
CA GLN A 28 -37.41 1.17 -17.02
C GLN A 28 -38.10 1.79 -18.23
N LEU A 29 -38.02 1.11 -19.38
CA LEU A 29 -39.05 1.16 -20.40
C LEU A 29 -39.23 -0.25 -20.98
N VAL A 30 -40.48 -0.67 -20.96
CA VAL A 30 -40.97 -2.04 -21.15
C VAL A 30 -41.07 -2.36 -22.65
N GLU A 31 -40.89 -3.65 -22.95
CA GLU A 31 -41.28 -4.38 -24.17
C GLU A 31 -40.53 -4.12 -25.47
N THR A 32 -39.75 -5.11 -25.91
CA THR A 32 -40.20 -6.15 -26.88
C THR A 32 -39.06 -7.18 -27.04
N MET A 33 -39.32 -8.46 -26.81
CA MET A 33 -38.36 -9.55 -27.12
C MET A 33 -38.18 -9.67 -28.64
N PRO A 34 -36.95 -9.94 -29.10
CA PRO A 34 -36.76 -11.15 -29.88
C PRO A 34 -35.58 -11.99 -29.40
N GLU A 35 -35.84 -13.29 -29.39
CA GLU A 35 -34.95 -14.43 -29.57
C GLU A 35 -33.43 -14.30 -29.34
N LYS A 36 -33.00 -15.13 -28.38
CA LYS A 36 -31.71 -15.86 -28.29
C LYS A 36 -30.66 -15.50 -29.35
N GLN A 37 -29.68 -14.72 -28.92
CA GLN A 37 -28.28 -15.02 -29.21
C GLN A 37 -27.52 -15.10 -27.91
N GLU A 38 -27.10 -16.32 -27.54
CA GLU A 38 -25.96 -16.53 -26.66
C GLU A 38 -24.74 -15.91 -27.32
N VAL A 39 -24.54 -14.62 -27.06
CA VAL A 39 -23.23 -14.02 -27.23
C VAL A 39 -22.46 -14.44 -25.99
N GLU A 40 -21.72 -15.54 -26.10
CA GLU A 40 -20.54 -15.80 -25.27
C GLU A 40 -19.57 -14.64 -25.49
N GLY A 41 -19.86 -13.53 -24.82
CA GLY A 41 -19.00 -12.39 -24.71
C GLY A 41 -17.85 -12.80 -23.82
N HIS A 42 -16.83 -13.41 -24.42
CA HIS A 42 -15.47 -13.29 -23.92
C HIS A 42 -15.09 -11.80 -23.94
N SER A 43 -15.67 -11.03 -23.01
CA SER A 43 -15.27 -9.68 -22.72
C SER A 43 -13.83 -9.81 -22.28
N ARG A 44 -12.90 -9.49 -23.18
CA ARG A 44 -11.48 -9.31 -22.90
C ARG A 44 -11.41 -8.21 -21.85
N ARG A 45 -11.62 -8.57 -20.58
CA ARG A 45 -11.62 -7.65 -19.43
C ARG A 45 -10.29 -6.93 -19.48
N GLN A 46 -10.33 -5.67 -19.89
CA GLN A 46 -9.15 -4.83 -20.00
C GLN A 46 -8.55 -4.69 -18.60
N ARG A 47 -7.24 -4.91 -18.48
CA ARG A 47 -6.56 -4.68 -17.21
C ARG A 47 -6.61 -3.17 -16.92
N LEU A 48 -7.04 -2.82 -15.72
CA LEU A 48 -7.14 -1.46 -15.23
C LEU A 48 -6.02 -1.24 -14.22
N ARG A 49 -5.21 -0.20 -14.40
CA ARG A 49 -4.31 0.32 -13.36
C ARG A 49 -4.91 1.55 -12.75
N VAL A 50 -4.95 1.59 -11.44
CA VAL A 50 -5.45 2.74 -10.67
C VAL A 50 -4.31 3.23 -9.80
N PHE A 51 -3.89 4.47 -9.97
CA PHE A 51 -2.88 5.12 -9.14
C PHE A 51 -3.57 5.88 -8.02
N SER A 52 -3.17 5.63 -6.77
CA SER A 52 -3.68 6.36 -5.61
C SER A 52 -2.67 6.28 -4.47
N ASP A 53 -2.41 7.41 -3.84
CA ASP A 53 -1.60 7.47 -2.63
C ASP A 53 -2.46 7.16 -1.40
N LEU A 54 -1.89 6.43 -0.45
CA LEU A 54 -2.63 5.87 0.69
C LEU A 54 -2.00 6.32 2.00
N SER A 55 -2.83 6.80 2.94
CA SER A 55 -2.39 7.22 4.26
C SER A 55 -3.31 6.73 5.37
N PHE A 56 -2.78 5.81 6.18
CA PHE A 56 -3.46 5.19 7.31
C PHE A 56 -2.90 5.70 8.65
N LYS A 57 -2.78 7.02 8.83
CA LYS A 57 -2.13 7.60 10.02
C LYS A 57 -3.05 7.81 11.22
N SER A 58 -4.29 8.29 11.02
CA SER A 58 -5.19 8.58 12.17
C SER A 58 -6.55 9.19 11.84
N SER A 59 -6.83 9.67 10.62
CA SER A 59 -8.14 10.28 10.32
C SER A 59 -9.20 9.21 9.99
N ARG A 60 -10.36 9.27 10.66
CA ARG A 60 -11.45 8.29 10.45
C ARG A 60 -12.09 8.39 9.07
N HIS A 61 -12.04 9.57 8.44
CA HIS A 61 -12.69 9.82 7.16
C HIS A 61 -11.84 9.29 5.98
N GLU A 62 -10.53 9.56 5.98
CA GLU A 62 -9.63 9.04 4.93
C GLU A 62 -9.49 7.51 5.02
N ASP A 63 -9.52 6.93 6.23
CA ASP A 63 -9.51 5.47 6.42
C ASP A 63 -10.74 4.80 5.76
N LYS A 64 -11.91 5.46 5.70
CA LYS A 64 -13.10 4.90 5.02
C LYS A 64 -12.94 4.85 3.50
N GLN A 65 -12.60 5.97 2.87
CA GLN A 65 -12.45 6.03 1.41
C GLN A 65 -11.34 5.09 0.92
N GLN A 66 -10.20 5.08 1.63
CA GLN A 66 -9.10 4.17 1.32
C GLN A 66 -9.47 2.70 1.57
N THR A 67 -10.27 2.40 2.61
CA THR A 67 -10.79 1.05 2.84
C THR A 67 -11.73 0.61 1.72
N HIS A 68 -12.61 1.49 1.23
CA HIS A 68 -13.47 1.19 0.07
C HIS A 68 -12.64 0.95 -1.19
N LEU A 69 -11.60 1.75 -1.44
CA LEU A 69 -10.70 1.55 -2.57
C LEU A 69 -9.97 0.20 -2.50
N LEU A 70 -9.45 -0.16 -1.32
CA LEU A 70 -8.80 -1.46 -1.10
C LEU A 70 -9.78 -2.63 -1.28
N GLN A 71 -11.01 -2.49 -0.81
CA GLN A 71 -12.04 -3.51 -0.99
C GLN A 71 -12.41 -3.65 -2.48
N TRP A 72 -12.57 -2.52 -3.17
CA TRP A 72 -12.83 -2.49 -4.62
C TRP A 72 -11.72 -3.18 -5.42
N ALA A 73 -10.45 -2.95 -5.06
CA ALA A 73 -9.29 -3.61 -5.66
C ALA A 73 -9.27 -5.11 -5.37
N LYS A 74 -9.56 -5.51 -4.12
CA LYS A 74 -9.62 -6.91 -3.71
C LYS A 74 -10.69 -7.70 -4.47
N ASP A 75 -11.89 -7.13 -4.63
CA ASP A 75 -12.99 -7.77 -5.36
C ASP A 75 -12.71 -7.92 -6.86
N ARG A 76 -11.65 -7.25 -7.35
CA ARG A 76 -11.31 -7.10 -8.76
C ARG A 76 -9.87 -7.48 -9.07
N GLU A 77 -9.20 -8.23 -8.19
CA GLU A 77 -7.75 -8.55 -8.27
C GLU A 77 -7.34 -9.19 -9.61
N GLY A 78 -8.26 -9.89 -10.29
CA GLY A 78 -8.01 -10.49 -11.61
C GLY A 78 -7.91 -9.49 -12.78
N PHE A 79 -8.33 -8.23 -12.61
CA PHE A 79 -8.32 -7.23 -13.67
C PHE A 79 -7.90 -5.83 -13.21
N LEU A 80 -7.92 -5.54 -11.92
CA LEU A 80 -7.58 -4.24 -11.36
C LEU A 80 -6.27 -4.33 -10.57
N HIS A 81 -5.30 -3.51 -10.95
CA HIS A 81 -4.04 -3.33 -10.23
C HIS A 81 -4.03 -1.97 -9.55
N LEU A 82 -4.06 -1.96 -8.22
CA LEU A 82 -3.90 -0.75 -7.43
C LEU A 82 -2.40 -0.45 -7.28
N CYS A 83 -1.99 0.67 -7.86
CA CYS A 83 -0.64 1.21 -7.84
C CYS A 83 -0.61 2.36 -6.82
N CYS A 84 0.37 2.34 -5.92
CA CYS A 84 0.51 3.33 -4.86
C CYS A 84 1.95 3.82 -4.88
N GLU A 85 2.17 5.13 -5.09
CA GLU A 85 3.53 5.68 -5.09
C GLU A 85 3.94 6.14 -3.70
N LYS A 86 3.02 6.76 -2.96
CA LYS A 86 3.22 7.19 -1.58
C LYS A 86 2.30 6.44 -0.62
N LEU A 87 2.93 5.72 0.31
CA LEU A 87 2.25 4.93 1.33
C LEU A 87 2.65 5.37 2.73
N GLU A 88 1.67 5.73 3.54
CA GLU A 88 1.85 6.14 4.92
C GLU A 88 1.07 5.21 5.85
N ILE A 89 1.74 4.64 6.86
CA ILE A 89 1.16 3.65 7.76
C ILE A 89 1.45 4.05 9.21
N GLY A 90 0.41 4.36 9.97
CA GLY A 90 0.53 4.65 11.41
C GLY A 90 -0.47 3.84 12.24
N ALA A 91 -0.05 3.42 13.44
CA ALA A 91 -0.92 2.76 14.42
C ALA A 91 -1.66 1.48 13.96
N LEU A 92 -1.37 0.94 12.77
CA LEU A 92 -1.97 -0.30 12.29
C LEU A 92 -1.28 -1.54 12.87
N GLY A 93 -2.08 -2.57 13.15
CA GLY A 93 -1.57 -3.89 13.50
C GLY A 93 -0.89 -4.56 12.29
N VAL A 94 0.17 -5.35 12.53
CA VAL A 94 0.97 -6.02 11.48
C VAL A 94 0.10 -6.83 10.50
N SER A 95 -0.96 -7.48 11.00
CA SER A 95 -1.90 -8.23 10.16
C SER A 95 -2.64 -7.33 9.17
N LYS A 96 -3.15 -6.17 9.61
CA LYS A 96 -3.82 -5.19 8.73
C LYS A 96 -2.83 -4.63 7.71
N VAL A 97 -1.62 -4.26 8.14
CA VAL A 97 -0.56 -3.79 7.22
C VAL A 97 -0.24 -4.82 6.15
N LYS A 98 -0.03 -6.09 6.51
CA LYS A 98 0.24 -7.15 5.53
C LYS A 98 -0.91 -7.37 4.56
N LYS A 99 -2.17 -7.20 4.99
CA LYS A 99 -3.34 -7.29 4.10
C LYS A 99 -3.34 -6.13 3.10
N VAL A 100 -3.08 -4.90 3.54
CA VAL A 100 -2.95 -3.74 2.65
C VAL A 100 -1.84 -3.97 1.62
N LEU A 101 -0.63 -4.31 2.08
CA LEU A 101 0.53 -4.52 1.20
C LEU A 101 0.35 -5.66 0.19
N LYS A 102 -0.52 -6.65 0.46
CA LYS A 102 -0.85 -7.71 -0.51
C LYS A 102 -1.69 -7.23 -1.68
N LEU A 103 -2.47 -6.17 -1.49
CA LEU A 103 -3.34 -5.59 -2.53
C LEU A 103 -2.59 -4.58 -3.41
N LEU A 104 -1.40 -4.17 -2.99
CA LEU A 104 -0.55 -3.20 -3.68
C LEU A 104 0.56 -3.92 -4.44
N GLN A 105 1.01 -3.28 -5.52
CA GLN A 105 2.18 -3.70 -6.28
C GLN A 105 3.46 -3.04 -5.69
N PRO A 106 4.36 -3.79 -5.04
CA PRO A 106 5.52 -3.21 -4.33
C PRO A 106 6.45 -2.37 -5.19
N GLU A 107 6.54 -2.66 -6.49
CA GLU A 107 7.39 -1.94 -7.44
C GLU A 107 6.93 -0.52 -7.73
N PHE A 108 5.68 -0.16 -7.42
CA PHE A 108 5.20 1.22 -7.61
C PHE A 108 5.46 2.11 -6.39
N ILE A 109 5.74 1.53 -5.22
CA ILE A 109 5.94 2.30 -3.98
C ILE A 109 7.31 2.96 -4.03
N LYS A 110 7.32 4.30 -4.05
CA LYS A 110 8.51 5.15 -4.05
C LYS A 110 8.74 5.81 -2.70
N GLU A 111 7.67 6.12 -1.98
CA GLU A 111 7.73 6.72 -0.65
C GLU A 111 6.98 5.86 0.36
N LEU A 112 7.66 5.49 1.45
CA LEU A 112 7.07 4.76 2.56
C LEU A 112 7.33 5.50 3.87
N GLU A 113 6.26 5.83 4.60
CA GLU A 113 6.33 6.19 6.01
C GLU A 113 5.74 5.08 6.88
N LEU A 114 6.50 4.67 7.89
CA LEU A 114 6.08 3.65 8.84
C LEU A 114 6.21 4.15 10.28
N ASN A 115 5.07 4.32 10.94
CA ASN A 115 4.97 4.57 12.37
C ASN A 115 4.49 3.29 13.09
N THR A 116 5.39 2.67 13.86
CA THR A 116 5.08 1.41 14.57
C THR A 116 4.40 1.60 15.93
N VAL A 117 4.25 2.84 16.38
CA VAL A 117 3.80 3.20 17.72
C VAL A 117 4.64 2.47 18.78
N GLY A 118 5.96 2.61 18.64
CA GLY A 118 6.92 2.13 19.63
C GLY A 118 7.19 0.64 19.66
N ASN A 119 7.06 -0.05 18.52
CA ASN A 119 7.20 -1.51 18.51
C ASN A 119 8.16 -1.97 17.42
N LEU A 120 9.43 -2.13 17.80
CA LEU A 120 10.49 -2.69 16.96
C LEU A 120 10.09 -4.01 16.28
N SER A 121 9.45 -4.92 17.02
CA SER A 121 9.02 -6.22 16.49
C SER A 121 8.01 -6.08 15.34
N LYS A 122 7.17 -5.03 15.33
CA LYS A 122 6.29 -4.75 14.19
C LYS A 122 7.11 -4.44 12.94
N LEU A 123 8.10 -3.55 13.03
CA LEU A 123 8.98 -3.24 11.89
C LEU A 123 9.70 -4.51 11.41
N THR A 124 10.29 -5.31 12.32
CA THR A 124 10.97 -6.56 11.95
C THR A 124 10.05 -7.53 11.20
N LYS A 125 8.77 -7.64 11.59
CA LYS A 125 7.78 -8.50 10.91
C LYS A 125 7.37 -7.98 9.53
N LEU A 126 7.63 -6.71 9.24
CA LEU A 126 7.34 -6.05 7.97
C LEU A 126 8.54 -5.99 7.03
N VAL A 127 9.77 -6.20 7.52
CA VAL A 127 11.01 -6.27 6.71
C VAL A 127 10.83 -7.10 5.42
N PRO A 128 10.25 -8.33 5.43
CA PRO A 128 10.10 -9.12 4.21
C PRO A 128 9.14 -8.52 3.17
N CYS A 129 8.22 -7.64 3.59
CA CYS A 129 7.32 -6.93 2.70
C CYS A 129 8.03 -5.69 2.12
N ILE A 130 8.72 -4.93 2.96
CA ILE A 130 9.43 -3.71 2.56
C ILE A 130 10.59 -4.05 1.62
N SER A 131 11.29 -5.16 1.84
CA SER A 131 12.39 -5.61 0.97
C SER A 131 11.97 -5.94 -0.46
N LYS A 132 10.66 -6.01 -0.76
CA LYS A 132 10.13 -6.19 -2.11
C LYS A 132 9.93 -4.88 -2.86
N MET A 133 9.98 -3.74 -2.16
CA MET A 133 9.80 -2.40 -2.72
C MET A 133 11.10 -1.93 -3.39
N ARG A 134 11.42 -2.53 -4.54
CA ARG A 134 12.71 -2.31 -5.20
C ARG A 134 12.92 -0.88 -5.69
N ASN A 135 11.85 -0.12 -5.93
CA ASN A 135 11.90 1.26 -6.40
C ASN A 135 11.70 2.29 -5.28
N LEU A 136 11.83 1.87 -4.01
CA LEU A 136 11.66 2.76 -2.88
C LEU A 136 12.79 3.80 -2.83
N GLN A 137 12.44 5.08 -2.94
CA GLN A 137 13.35 6.21 -2.96
C GLN A 137 13.40 6.94 -1.62
N LYS A 138 12.28 6.94 -0.88
CA LYS A 138 12.17 7.58 0.43
C LYS A 138 11.58 6.62 1.45
N LEU A 139 12.29 6.48 2.56
CA LEU A 139 11.85 5.71 3.72
C LEU A 139 11.85 6.63 4.95
N MET A 140 10.71 6.74 5.61
CA MET A 140 10.58 7.45 6.87
C MET A 140 10.17 6.46 7.97
N LEU A 141 11.00 6.37 9.01
CA LEU A 141 10.77 5.53 10.18
C LEU A 141 10.45 6.42 11.37
N VAL A 142 9.25 6.24 11.93
CA VAL A 142 8.69 7.13 12.97
C VAL A 142 8.33 6.33 14.22
N ARG A 143 8.72 6.82 15.40
CA ARG A 143 8.34 6.24 16.71
C ARG A 143 8.60 4.73 16.77
N ILE A 144 9.87 4.33 16.64
CA ILE A 144 10.29 2.93 16.63
C ILE A 144 11.35 2.71 17.70
N PHE A 145 10.97 2.05 18.78
CA PHE A 145 11.89 1.77 19.88
C PHE A 145 11.87 0.29 20.28
N GLY A 146 13.03 -0.16 20.74
CA GLY A 146 13.18 -1.43 21.44
C GLY A 146 12.66 -1.35 22.87
N ARG A 147 12.71 -2.45 23.59
CA ARG A 147 12.55 -2.48 25.04
C ARG A 147 13.79 -1.84 25.69
N HIS A 148 13.62 -1.39 26.93
CA HIS A 148 14.69 -0.76 27.69
C HIS A 148 15.89 -1.67 28.00
N THR A 149 15.72 -2.99 27.84
CA THR A 149 16.76 -3.99 28.09
C THR A 149 17.16 -4.63 26.77
N TYR A 150 18.43 -4.52 26.37
CA TYR A 150 18.93 -5.15 25.16
C TYR A 150 18.94 -6.68 25.31
N THR A 151 17.89 -7.33 24.77
CA THR A 151 17.80 -8.81 24.77
C THR A 151 18.41 -9.39 23.49
N PRO A 152 18.89 -10.66 23.51
CA PRO A 152 19.32 -11.35 22.29
C PRO A 152 18.24 -11.40 21.19
N LEU A 153 16.96 -11.38 21.58
CA LEU A 153 15.86 -11.30 20.63
C LEU A 153 15.79 -9.94 19.93
N GLU A 154 16.12 -8.86 20.64
CA GLU A 154 16.13 -7.52 20.07
C GLU A 154 17.32 -7.29 19.17
N GLU A 155 18.50 -7.74 19.55
CA GLU A 155 19.67 -7.77 18.66
C GLU A 155 19.31 -8.47 17.34
N ARG A 156 18.69 -9.65 17.41
CA ARG A 156 18.19 -10.35 16.20
C ARG A 156 17.16 -9.54 15.41
N ASN A 157 16.32 -8.75 16.07
CA ASN A 157 15.36 -7.88 15.40
C ASN A 157 16.06 -6.71 14.71
N VAL A 158 17.06 -6.10 15.36
CA VAL A 158 17.88 -5.03 14.82
C VAL A 158 18.66 -5.52 13.61
N THR A 159 19.39 -6.64 13.71
CA THR A 159 20.11 -7.24 12.57
C THR A 159 19.19 -7.51 11.37
N LYS A 160 17.98 -8.03 11.62
CA LYS A 160 16.98 -8.25 10.56
C LYS A 160 16.55 -6.95 9.91
N ILE A 161 16.37 -5.88 10.68
CA ILE A 161 16.02 -4.56 10.17
C ILE A 161 17.17 -3.96 9.37
N LEU A 162 18.41 -4.05 9.86
CA LEU A 162 19.58 -3.58 9.14
C LEU A 162 19.77 -4.30 7.80
N SER A 163 19.42 -5.60 7.73
CA SER A 163 19.41 -6.36 6.47
C SER A 163 18.41 -5.86 5.41
N LEU A 164 17.54 -4.90 5.76
CA LEU A 164 16.62 -4.26 4.83
C LEU A 164 17.34 -3.29 3.90
N PHE A 165 18.24 -2.45 4.42
CA PHE A 165 18.79 -1.31 3.69
C PHE A 165 19.60 -1.70 2.45
N PRO A 166 20.47 -2.74 2.48
CA PRO A 166 21.18 -3.18 1.28
C PRO A 166 20.26 -3.70 0.16
N LYS A 167 19.00 -4.06 0.48
CA LYS A 167 18.01 -4.54 -0.50
C LYS A 167 17.22 -3.40 -1.14
N LEU A 168 17.31 -2.19 -0.59
CA LEU A 168 16.62 -1.00 -1.08
C LEU A 168 17.58 -0.18 -1.96
N SER A 169 17.96 -0.73 -3.11
CA SER A 169 19.03 -0.19 -3.96
C SER A 169 18.77 1.21 -4.54
N TYR A 170 17.52 1.68 -4.51
CA TYR A 170 17.13 3.01 -5.01
C TYR A 170 16.83 4.01 -3.87
N LEU A 171 17.08 3.64 -2.61
CA LEU A 171 16.82 4.50 -1.47
C LEU A 171 17.77 5.70 -1.49
N GLN A 172 17.21 6.90 -1.61
CA GLN A 172 17.93 8.17 -1.65
C GLN A 172 17.74 8.98 -0.37
N HIS A 173 16.60 8.82 0.29
CA HIS A 173 16.22 9.58 1.47
C HIS A 173 15.78 8.64 2.59
N LEU A 174 16.52 8.66 3.70
CA LEU A 174 16.14 8.00 4.94
C LEU A 174 15.89 9.06 6.01
N THR A 175 14.66 9.10 6.53
CA THR A 175 14.30 9.93 7.68
C THR A 175 14.03 9.05 8.88
N ILE A 176 14.62 9.42 10.01
CA ILE A 176 14.53 8.69 11.27
C ILE A 176 14.04 9.69 12.32
N ASP A 177 12.84 9.47 12.86
CA ASP A 177 12.21 10.34 13.85
C ASP A 177 11.70 9.52 15.05
N ASP A 178 12.15 9.88 16.26
CA ASP A 178 11.86 9.15 17.50
C ASP A 178 12.18 7.63 17.41
N VAL A 179 13.39 7.31 16.94
CA VAL A 179 13.90 5.94 16.78
C VAL A 179 15.18 5.72 17.58
N TYR A 180 15.14 4.81 18.56
CA TYR A 180 16.27 4.58 19.49
C TYR A 180 17.04 3.28 19.27
N PHE A 181 16.49 2.30 18.53
CA PHE A 181 17.15 1.00 18.34
C PHE A 181 18.41 1.05 17.46
N LEU A 182 18.64 2.17 16.77
CA LEU A 182 19.80 2.36 15.89
C LEU A 182 21.01 2.97 16.61
N ARG A 183 20.87 3.38 17.89
CA ARG A 183 21.90 4.14 18.63
C ARG A 183 23.30 3.55 18.47
N ASP A 184 23.43 2.23 18.66
CA ASP A 184 24.72 1.54 18.63
C ASP A 184 25.03 0.88 17.27
N HIS A 185 24.14 1.02 16.28
CA HIS A 185 24.22 0.37 14.96
C HIS A 185 24.27 1.35 13.79
N MET A 186 24.49 2.65 14.04
CA MET A 186 24.55 3.66 12.96
C MET A 186 25.63 3.33 11.92
N ASN A 187 26.77 2.77 12.34
CA ASN A 187 27.84 2.37 11.43
C ASN A 187 27.44 1.22 10.48
N GLU A 188 26.50 0.37 10.88
CA GLU A 188 25.99 -0.72 10.05
C GLU A 188 24.94 -0.21 9.03
N LEU A 189 24.31 0.92 9.32
CA LEU A 189 23.29 1.55 8.47
C LEU A 189 23.90 2.27 7.25
N PHE A 190 25.05 2.93 7.42
CA PHE A 190 25.71 3.74 6.38
C PHE A 190 26.85 3.02 5.64
N ARG A 191 26.91 1.69 5.76
CA ARG A 191 27.96 0.87 5.17
C ARG A 191 27.67 0.45 3.73
#